data_AF-A0A8T4CHX8-F1
#
_entry.id   AF-A0A8T4CHX8-F1
#
_cell.length_a   1.000
_cell.length_b   1.000
_cell.length_c   1.000
_cell.angle_alpha   90.00
_cell.angle_beta   90.00
_cell.angle_gamma   90.00
#
_symmetry.space_group_name_H-M   'P 1'
#
loop_
_entity.id
_entity.type
_entity.pdbx_description
1 polymer ?
#
loop_
_entity_poly.entity_id
_entity_poly.type
_entity_poly.pdbx_seq_one_letter_code
_entity_poly.pdbx_strand_id
1 'polypeptide(L)'
;MVSFLGVNVDLMVFVSFLPVIMGTLSCLVVYFIGKDMGGKAVGLFAALFLALAPSFLARTALGFFDTEVPGILGLLLFIFLFLRAIEETRPLRSSLIYSLGAAAALTYFIIGWGAAYFLLDLAALFVFVLILLKRYTPRLLLSYSLTFGLALFIATKFPYISLFYLTTGPVIPVAGVFIFLCVAEVLRHNISARTKVSLAVASLVALVAGFVVMWQLGYMAGIAGKFITVLNPFLRSATPLIESVAEHRVSAWGNIYYELGLGILFFLAGLYFTLRNPTNRNVFLLLFGATSLYFATSMVRLLVIFAPAFSLLAAMGILGILKPFYALLREAPQIAIKSKRRIARVSKEYSGVAIFLVFMLLFTNLAFSPQNGGMPRVYGQAYAPITISAASLPVGGDLSEPAQEWLDMVSWTQNNLQSTTVVCAWWDYGYWLSILGNVTSLADNGTTNGTQIENIGFIFMAPEQQS
;
A
#
# COMPACT_ATOMS: atom_id res chain seq x y z
N MET A 1 -21.38 8.47 15.80
CA MET A 1 -21.14 9.64 14.91
C MET A 1 -22.30 9.86 13.93
N VAL A 2 -22.83 8.83 13.26
CA VAL A 2 -23.98 8.97 12.35
C VAL A 2 -25.30 9.21 13.11
N SER A 3 -25.49 8.57 14.27
CA SER A 3 -26.66 8.82 15.14
C SER A 3 -26.75 10.26 15.67
N PHE A 4 -25.61 10.96 15.74
CA PHE A 4 -25.58 12.40 16.10
C PHE A 4 -26.17 13.28 15.00
N LEU A 5 -26.17 12.82 13.74
CA LEU A 5 -26.80 13.48 12.60
C LEU A 5 -28.28 13.10 12.45
N GLY A 6 -28.87 12.41 13.44
CA GLY A 6 -30.28 11.99 13.41
C GLY A 6 -30.57 10.77 12.55
N VAL A 7 -29.55 10.11 12.00
CA VAL A 7 -29.72 8.87 11.22
C VAL A 7 -29.39 7.67 12.11
N ASN A 8 -30.40 6.89 12.46
CA ASN A 8 -30.22 5.63 13.18
C ASN A 8 -29.93 4.52 12.19
N VAL A 9 -28.65 4.19 12.03
CA VAL A 9 -28.18 3.04 11.25
C VAL A 9 -27.64 2.01 12.24
N ASP A 10 -28.01 0.74 12.03
CA ASP A 10 -27.44 -0.36 12.80
C ASP A 10 -25.91 -0.43 12.61
N LEU A 11 -25.20 -0.86 13.65
CA LEU A 11 -23.74 -0.89 13.64
C LEU A 11 -23.21 -1.79 12.52
N MET A 12 -23.80 -2.98 12.32
CA MET A 12 -23.36 -3.93 11.31
C MET A 12 -23.53 -3.36 9.89
N VAL A 13 -24.65 -2.66 9.66
CA VAL A 13 -24.91 -1.97 8.40
C VAL A 13 -23.89 -0.84 8.20
N PHE A 14 -23.63 -0.02 9.21
CA PHE A 14 -22.64 1.05 9.06
C PHE A 14 -21.22 0.52 8.75
N VAL A 15 -20.80 -0.52 9.47
CA VAL A 15 -19.49 -1.16 9.32
C VAL A 15 -19.35 -1.80 7.94
N SER A 16 -20.41 -2.37 7.36
CA SER A 16 -20.36 -2.98 6.03
C SER A 16 -20.22 -1.96 4.88
N PHE A 17 -20.69 -0.72 5.07
CA PHE A 17 -20.53 0.36 4.09
C PHE A 17 -19.21 1.14 4.22
N LEU A 18 -18.54 1.10 5.37
CA LEU A 18 -17.30 1.85 5.58
C LEU A 18 -16.20 1.54 4.54
N PRO A 19 -15.97 0.28 4.12
CA PRO A 19 -14.99 -0.05 3.08
C PRO A 19 -15.22 0.67 1.77
N VAL A 20 -16.47 0.75 1.33
CA VAL A 20 -16.85 1.41 0.08
C VAL A 20 -16.60 2.91 0.16
N ILE A 21 -16.91 3.53 1.30
CA ILE A 21 -16.68 4.96 1.54
C ILE A 21 -15.17 5.26 1.51
N MET A 22 -14.38 4.50 2.26
CA MET A 22 -12.92 4.70 2.33
C MET A 22 -12.22 4.40 1.01
N GLY A 23 -12.67 3.37 0.28
CA GLY A 23 -12.19 3.05 -1.06
C GLY A 23 -12.46 4.18 -2.05
N THR A 24 -13.67 4.74 -2.03
CA THR A 24 -14.04 5.88 -2.88
C THR A 24 -13.18 7.12 -2.57
N LEU A 25 -12.99 7.44 -1.29
CA LEU A 25 -12.12 8.53 -0.86
C LEU A 25 -10.67 8.32 -1.31
N SER A 26 -10.18 7.08 -1.26
CA SER A 26 -8.82 6.74 -1.71
C SER A 26 -8.63 7.05 -3.20
N CYS A 27 -9.60 6.70 -4.06
CA CYS A 27 -9.57 7.05 -5.48
C CYS A 27 -9.52 8.57 -5.73
N LEU A 28 -10.25 9.35 -4.92
CA LEU A 28 -10.20 10.81 -4.99
C LEU A 28 -8.82 11.37 -4.58
N VAL A 29 -8.19 10.80 -3.56
CA VAL A 29 -6.85 11.24 -3.13
C VAL A 29 -5.80 10.90 -4.19
N VAL A 30 -5.86 9.70 -4.79
CA VAL A 30 -4.95 9.32 -5.89
C VAL A 30 -5.06 10.27 -7.08
N TYR A 31 -6.27 10.74 -7.41
CA TYR A 31 -6.45 11.76 -8.44
C TYR A 31 -5.58 13.00 -8.18
N PHE A 32 -5.56 13.50 -6.95
CA PHE A 32 -4.78 14.70 -6.63
C PHE A 32 -3.27 14.44 -6.65
N ILE A 33 -2.82 13.25 -6.23
CA ILE A 33 -1.41 12.84 -6.33
C ILE A 33 -0.99 12.79 -7.81
N GLY A 34 -1.75 12.09 -8.65
CA GLY A 34 -1.47 11.99 -10.08
C GLY A 34 -1.53 13.34 -10.78
N LYS A 35 -2.47 14.21 -10.39
CA LYS A 35 -2.58 15.59 -10.88
C LYS A 35 -1.32 16.41 -10.59
N ASP A 36 -0.77 16.28 -9.39
CA ASP A 36 0.44 17.01 -8.99
C ASP A 36 1.70 16.46 -9.71
N MET A 37 1.70 15.20 -10.16
CA MET A 37 2.81 14.58 -10.87
C MET A 37 2.83 14.88 -12.38
N GLY A 38 1.70 14.71 -13.06
CA GLY A 38 1.63 14.77 -14.53
C GLY A 38 0.43 15.56 -15.08
N GLY A 39 -0.28 16.29 -14.23
CA GLY A 39 -1.44 17.10 -14.61
C GLY A 39 -2.77 16.33 -14.56
N LYS A 40 -3.87 17.03 -14.90
CA LYS A 40 -5.24 16.53 -14.72
C LYS A 40 -5.49 15.15 -15.36
N ALA A 41 -4.90 14.89 -16.53
CA ALA A 41 -5.06 13.62 -17.24
C ALA A 41 -4.45 12.44 -16.47
N VAL A 42 -3.24 12.60 -15.90
CA VAL A 42 -2.61 11.56 -15.07
C VAL A 42 -3.44 11.29 -13.82
N GLY A 43 -3.96 12.34 -13.19
CA GLY A 43 -4.87 12.18 -12.05
C GLY A 43 -6.11 11.36 -12.40
N LEU A 44 -6.77 11.64 -13.53
CA LEU A 44 -7.97 10.90 -13.95
C LEU A 44 -7.65 9.43 -14.24
N PHE A 45 -6.59 9.15 -15.00
CA PHE A 45 -6.19 7.77 -15.29
C PHE A 45 -5.76 7.02 -14.03
N ALA A 46 -5.03 7.66 -13.11
CA ALA A 46 -4.61 7.03 -11.87
C ALA A 46 -5.80 6.68 -10.97
N ALA A 47 -6.79 7.57 -10.85
CA ALA A 47 -8.01 7.28 -10.11
C ALA A 47 -8.83 6.16 -10.77
N LEU A 48 -8.93 6.14 -12.10
CA LEU A 48 -9.60 5.07 -12.84
C LEU A 48 -8.91 3.72 -12.62
N PHE A 49 -7.58 3.66 -12.71
CA PHE A 49 -6.86 2.39 -12.51
C PHE A 49 -6.94 1.89 -11.07
N LEU A 50 -6.90 2.78 -10.08
CA LEU A 50 -7.06 2.35 -8.70
C LEU A 50 -8.48 1.81 -8.47
N ALA A 51 -9.50 2.51 -8.95
CA ALA A 51 -10.90 2.12 -8.80
C ALA A 51 -11.21 0.76 -9.46
N LEU A 52 -10.43 0.36 -10.46
CA LEU A 52 -10.59 -0.90 -11.19
C LEU A 52 -9.51 -1.93 -10.83
N ALA A 53 -8.63 -1.66 -9.87
CA ALA A 53 -7.57 -2.57 -9.46
C ALA A 53 -8.16 -3.76 -8.68
N PRO A 54 -7.95 -5.01 -9.13
CA PRO A 54 -8.56 -6.18 -8.49
C PRO A 54 -8.20 -6.33 -7.00
N SER A 55 -6.92 -6.20 -6.64
CA SER A 55 -6.46 -6.32 -5.25
C SER A 55 -7.00 -5.23 -4.34
N PHE A 56 -7.20 -4.02 -4.87
CA PHE A 56 -7.82 -2.91 -4.16
C PHE A 56 -9.31 -3.17 -3.93
N LEU A 57 -10.03 -3.57 -4.97
CA LEU A 57 -11.47 -3.86 -4.90
C LEU A 57 -11.79 -5.01 -3.94
N ALA A 58 -11.01 -6.10 -3.97
CA ALA A 58 -11.19 -7.23 -3.06
C ALA A 58 -11.09 -6.83 -1.58
N ARG A 59 -10.32 -5.77 -1.28
CA ARG A 59 -10.12 -5.25 0.08
C ARG A 59 -10.96 -4.03 0.40
N THR A 60 -11.75 -3.51 -0.53
CA THR A 60 -12.69 -2.38 -0.32
C THR A 60 -14.12 -2.74 -0.69
N ALA A 61 -14.41 -4.03 -0.89
CA ALA A 61 -15.73 -4.54 -1.19
C ALA A 61 -16.68 -4.33 0.00
N LEU A 62 -17.99 -4.28 -0.30
CA LEU A 62 -19.03 -4.18 0.72
C LEU A 62 -18.90 -5.34 1.73
N GLY A 63 -18.91 -5.03 3.03
CA GLY A 63 -18.78 -6.02 4.09
C GLY A 63 -17.35 -6.47 4.41
N PHE A 64 -16.34 -6.10 3.59
CA PHE A 64 -14.94 -6.39 3.88
C PHE A 64 -14.35 -5.36 4.86
N PHE A 65 -14.64 -5.53 6.15
CA PHE A 65 -14.17 -4.62 7.20
C PHE A 65 -12.86 -5.11 7.83
N ASP A 66 -11.74 -4.71 7.25
CA ASP A 66 -10.38 -5.00 7.77
C ASP A 66 -9.51 -3.72 7.79
N THR A 67 -8.34 -3.82 8.40
CA THR A 67 -7.37 -2.74 8.62
C THR A 67 -6.78 -2.14 7.34
N GLU A 68 -6.77 -2.88 6.22
CA GLU A 68 -6.33 -2.39 4.91
C GLU A 68 -7.16 -1.20 4.43
N VAL A 69 -8.46 -1.24 4.68
CA VAL A 69 -9.43 -0.25 4.22
C VAL A 69 -9.06 1.17 4.66
N PRO A 70 -8.95 1.46 5.97
CA PRO A 70 -8.46 2.76 6.43
C PRO A 70 -6.97 2.95 6.11
N GLY A 71 -6.20 1.87 6.07
CA GLY A 71 -4.77 1.89 5.78
C GLY A 71 -4.44 2.54 4.43
N ILE A 72 -5.05 2.09 3.33
CA ILE A 72 -4.75 2.60 1.99
C ILE A 72 -5.06 4.09 1.88
N LEU A 73 -6.17 4.55 2.47
CA LEU A 73 -6.50 5.97 2.54
C LEU A 73 -5.44 6.76 3.30
N GLY A 74 -5.01 6.26 4.48
CA GLY A 74 -3.95 6.87 5.27
C GLY A 74 -2.62 6.99 4.53
N LEU A 75 -2.23 5.91 3.82
CA LEU A 75 -1.03 5.88 2.97
C LEU A 75 -1.09 6.96 1.89
N LEU A 76 -2.21 7.06 1.18
CA LEU A 76 -2.38 8.03 0.09
C LEU A 76 -2.44 9.46 0.60
N LEU A 77 -3.15 9.71 1.71
CA LEU A 77 -3.20 11.02 2.35
C LEU A 77 -1.81 11.46 2.80
N PHE A 78 -1.03 10.56 3.40
CA PHE A 78 0.35 10.85 3.77
C PHE A 78 1.18 11.22 2.55
N ILE A 79 1.18 10.39 1.49
CA ILE A 79 1.95 10.66 0.26
C ILE A 79 1.56 12.03 -0.32
N PHE A 80 0.26 12.30 -0.42
CA PHE A 80 -0.26 13.54 -0.95
C PHE A 80 0.21 14.77 -0.16
N LEU A 81 0.04 14.74 1.17
CA LEU A 81 0.36 15.87 2.05
C LEU A 81 1.87 16.04 2.19
N PHE A 82 2.62 14.96 2.34
CA PHE A 82 4.07 14.99 2.50
C PHE A 82 4.78 15.51 1.25
N LEU A 83 4.38 15.04 0.04
CA LEU A 83 4.95 15.55 -1.21
C LEU A 83 4.65 17.03 -1.46
N ARG A 84 3.54 17.55 -0.94
CA ARG A 84 3.23 19.00 -0.96
C ARG A 84 3.99 19.77 0.11
N ALA A 85 4.25 19.17 1.25
CA ALA A 85 4.99 19.78 2.35
C ALA A 85 6.46 20.07 1.96
N ILE A 86 7.07 19.22 1.12
CA ILE A 86 8.47 19.38 0.66
C ILE A 86 8.62 20.26 -0.58
N GLU A 87 7.51 20.67 -1.21
CA GLU A 87 7.55 21.43 -2.47
C GLU A 87 8.03 22.86 -2.24
N GLU A 88 9.08 23.30 -2.96
CA GLU A 88 9.72 24.62 -2.79
C GLU A 88 8.89 25.80 -3.31
N THR A 89 8.03 25.56 -4.30
CA THR A 89 7.21 26.61 -4.93
C THR A 89 6.14 27.19 -4.00
N ARG A 90 5.80 26.47 -2.93
CA ARG A 90 4.77 26.88 -1.97
C ARG A 90 5.31 27.82 -0.89
N PRO A 91 4.47 28.66 -0.28
CA PRO A 91 4.88 29.47 0.86
C PRO A 91 5.14 28.59 2.10
N LEU A 92 6.02 29.04 2.99
CA LEU A 92 6.43 28.29 4.19
C LEU A 92 5.24 27.96 5.12
N ARG A 93 4.28 28.88 5.27
CA ARG A 93 3.03 28.62 6.03
C ARG A 93 2.24 27.44 5.49
N SER A 94 2.14 27.31 4.16
CA SER A 94 1.43 26.20 3.53
C SER A 94 2.19 24.89 3.71
N SER A 95 3.52 24.91 3.60
CA SER A 95 4.39 23.76 3.86
C SER A 95 4.24 23.25 5.31
N LEU A 96 4.17 24.15 6.29
CA LEU A 96 3.89 23.81 7.69
C LEU A 96 2.53 23.13 7.88
N ILE A 97 1.46 23.70 7.31
CA ILE A 97 0.11 23.12 7.39
C ILE A 97 0.09 21.72 6.76
N TYR A 98 0.73 21.54 5.61
CA TYR A 98 0.83 20.22 4.98
C TYR A 98 1.69 19.25 5.80
N SER A 99 2.73 19.73 6.49
CA SER A 99 3.56 18.88 7.38
C SER A 99 2.77 18.39 8.59
N LEU A 100 1.92 19.25 9.17
CA LEU A 100 0.99 18.88 10.25
C LEU A 100 -0.08 17.90 9.76
N GLY A 101 -0.65 18.15 8.58
CA GLY A 101 -1.58 17.22 7.95
C GLY A 101 -0.94 15.86 7.63
N ALA A 102 0.30 15.86 7.13
CA ALA A 102 1.06 14.65 6.89
C ALA A 102 1.38 13.92 8.21
N ALA A 103 1.66 14.63 9.30
CA ALA A 103 1.84 14.03 10.63
C ALA A 103 0.55 13.34 11.10
N ALA A 104 -0.60 13.99 10.94
CA ALA A 104 -1.89 13.42 11.29
C ALA A 104 -2.22 12.18 10.44
N ALA A 105 -1.99 12.24 9.12
CA ALA A 105 -2.20 11.10 8.23
C ALA A 105 -1.25 9.94 8.54
N LEU A 106 0.01 10.22 8.86
CA LEU A 106 0.99 9.21 9.27
C LEU A 106 0.62 8.58 10.62
N THR A 107 0.17 9.40 11.58
CA THR A 107 -0.32 8.90 12.88
C THR A 107 -1.50 7.96 12.68
N TYR A 108 -2.48 8.37 11.87
CA TYR A 108 -3.64 7.57 11.52
C TYR A 108 -3.24 6.23 10.88
N PHE A 109 -2.24 6.24 10.01
CA PHE A 109 -1.70 5.02 9.40
C PHE A 109 -1.00 4.12 10.42
N ILE A 110 -0.16 4.69 11.29
CA ILE A 110 0.58 3.94 12.32
C ILE A 110 -0.37 3.23 13.31
N ILE A 111 -1.42 3.91 13.76
CA ILE A 111 -2.39 3.32 14.69
C ILE A 111 -3.38 2.38 14.01
N GLY A 112 -3.62 2.56 12.70
CA GLY A 112 -4.67 1.86 11.96
C GLY A 112 -4.21 0.57 11.30
N TRP A 113 -2.94 0.47 10.86
CA TRP A 113 -2.48 -0.70 10.11
C TRP A 113 -1.00 -1.03 10.34
N GLY A 114 -0.71 -2.31 10.56
CA GLY A 114 0.66 -2.80 10.80
C GLY A 114 1.64 -2.64 9.63
N ALA A 115 1.16 -2.32 8.41
CA ALA A 115 2.02 -1.95 7.29
C ALA A 115 2.66 -0.56 7.45
N ALA A 116 2.42 0.13 8.59
CA ALA A 116 3.10 1.33 9.05
C ALA A 116 4.62 1.34 8.77
N TYR A 117 5.30 0.24 9.03
CA TYR A 117 6.74 0.11 8.81
C TYR A 117 7.16 0.36 7.36
N PHE A 118 6.39 -0.15 6.39
CA PHE A 118 6.68 0.08 4.97
C PHE A 118 6.66 1.58 4.62
N LEU A 119 5.66 2.32 5.12
CA LEU A 119 5.53 3.74 4.78
C LEU A 119 6.63 4.59 5.44
N LEU A 120 6.99 4.27 6.68
CA LEU A 120 8.09 4.91 7.40
C LEU A 120 9.42 4.69 6.66
N ASP A 121 9.73 3.45 6.30
CA ASP A 121 10.95 3.09 5.60
C ASP A 121 10.99 3.65 4.17
N LEU A 122 9.87 3.62 3.45
CA LEU A 122 9.77 4.20 2.11
C LEU A 122 10.07 5.70 2.13
N ALA A 123 9.49 6.43 3.09
CA ALA A 123 9.69 7.86 3.19
C ALA A 123 11.10 8.20 3.70
N ALA A 124 11.66 7.42 4.64
CA ALA A 124 13.06 7.54 5.04
C ALA A 124 14.02 7.28 3.87
N LEU A 125 13.81 6.20 3.12
CA LEU A 125 14.57 5.85 1.91
C LEU A 125 14.47 6.95 0.86
N PHE A 126 13.28 7.50 0.63
CA PHE A 126 13.09 8.61 -0.30
C PHE A 126 13.92 9.84 0.07
N VAL A 127 13.86 10.26 1.34
CA VAL A 127 14.63 11.41 1.81
C VAL A 127 16.13 11.13 1.77
N PHE A 128 16.55 9.92 2.14
CA PHE A 128 17.93 9.49 2.00
C PHE A 128 18.42 9.59 0.55
N VAL A 129 17.63 9.10 -0.42
CA VAL A 129 17.94 9.22 -1.85
C VAL A 129 17.98 10.68 -2.30
N LEU A 130 17.12 11.56 -1.80
CA LEU A 130 17.21 13.00 -2.09
C LEU A 130 18.53 13.62 -1.59
N ILE A 131 19.02 13.21 -0.42
CA ILE A 131 20.32 13.63 0.10
C ILE A 131 21.44 13.13 -0.82
N LEU A 132 21.40 11.86 -1.24
CA LEU A 132 22.39 11.29 -2.18
C LEU A 132 22.38 12.00 -3.54
N LEU A 133 21.20 12.38 -4.04
CA LEU A 133 21.04 13.17 -5.26
C LEU A 133 21.42 14.65 -5.10
N LYS A 134 21.93 15.06 -3.94
CA LYS A 134 22.30 16.44 -3.59
C LYS A 134 21.14 17.44 -3.72
N ARG A 135 19.91 16.98 -3.46
CA ARG A 135 18.67 17.80 -3.53
C ARG A 135 18.16 18.20 -2.16
N TYR A 136 19.09 18.44 -1.23
CA TYR A 136 18.76 18.86 0.11
C TYR A 136 18.24 20.30 0.12
N THR A 137 17.18 20.55 0.91
CA THR A 137 16.72 21.89 1.24
C THR A 137 16.36 22.03 2.71
N PRO A 138 16.46 23.24 3.30
CA PRO A 138 16.03 23.47 4.70
C PRO A 138 14.56 23.14 4.92
N ARG A 139 13.74 23.28 3.86
CA ARG A 139 12.33 22.89 3.88
C ARG A 139 12.16 21.39 4.05
N LEU A 140 13.01 20.58 3.41
CA LEU A 140 12.98 19.13 3.58
C LEU A 140 13.26 18.74 5.03
N LEU A 141 14.27 19.35 5.67
CA LEU A 141 14.57 19.12 7.09
C LEU A 141 13.39 19.49 8.00
N LEU A 142 12.82 20.67 7.81
CA LEU A 142 11.70 21.17 8.61
C LEU A 142 10.45 20.30 8.43
N SER A 143 10.07 19.98 7.19
CA SER A 143 8.89 19.14 6.93
C SER A 143 9.08 17.72 7.43
N TYR A 144 10.25 17.12 7.23
CA TYR A 144 10.56 15.78 7.73
C TYR A 144 10.52 15.72 9.26
N SER A 145 11.23 16.62 9.94
CA SER A 145 11.28 16.65 11.40
C SER A 145 9.91 16.86 12.04
N LEU A 146 9.10 17.79 11.52
CA LEU A 146 7.75 18.01 12.00
C LEU A 146 6.84 16.81 11.75
N THR A 147 6.86 16.25 10.54
CA THR A 147 5.97 15.14 10.19
C THR A 147 6.26 13.89 11.00
N PHE A 148 7.52 13.43 11.05
CA PHE A 148 7.87 12.21 11.77
C PHE A 148 7.91 12.41 13.28
N GLY A 149 8.42 13.55 13.75
CA GLY A 149 8.49 13.86 15.18
C GLY A 149 7.10 13.90 15.82
N LEU A 150 6.16 14.62 15.21
CA LEU A 150 4.78 14.68 15.72
C LEU A 150 4.05 13.35 15.55
N ALA A 151 4.20 12.67 14.42
CA ALA A 151 3.49 11.41 14.19
C ALA A 151 3.91 10.32 15.18
N LEU A 152 5.21 10.14 15.40
CA LEU A 152 5.72 9.16 16.36
C LEU A 152 5.40 9.56 17.81
N PHE A 153 5.45 10.86 18.13
CA PHE A 153 5.06 11.35 19.45
C PHE A 153 3.60 11.03 19.78
N ILE A 154 2.68 11.28 18.83
CA ILE A 154 1.25 10.99 19.04
C ILE A 154 1.01 9.48 19.04
N ALA A 155 1.62 8.73 18.12
CA ALA A 155 1.45 7.28 18.01
C ALA A 155 1.83 6.54 19.31
N THR A 156 2.93 6.92 19.95
CA THR A 156 3.39 6.30 21.22
C THR A 156 2.48 6.57 22.44
N LYS A 157 1.44 7.40 22.29
CA LYS A 157 0.42 7.62 23.33
C LYS A 157 -0.76 6.66 23.22
N PHE A 158 -0.86 5.89 22.14
CA PHE A 158 -1.93 4.90 21.97
C PHE A 158 -1.60 3.62 22.75
N PRO A 159 -2.57 3.01 23.47
CA PRO A 159 -2.32 1.87 24.38
C PRO A 159 -1.62 0.66 23.73
N TYR A 160 -1.87 0.39 22.46
CA TYR A 160 -1.27 -0.73 21.72
C TYR A 160 0.15 -0.45 21.24
N ILE A 161 0.58 0.81 21.22
CA ILE A 161 1.90 1.25 20.72
C ILE A 161 2.70 1.78 21.90
N SER A 162 3.57 0.94 22.44
CA SER A 162 4.44 1.31 23.55
C SER A 162 5.63 2.17 23.07
N LEU A 163 6.37 2.74 24.03
CA LEU A 163 7.63 3.45 23.74
C LEU A 163 8.68 2.56 23.05
N PHE A 164 8.57 1.23 23.21
CA PHE A 164 9.41 0.27 22.51
C PHE A 164 9.25 0.32 20.98
N TYR A 165 8.13 0.87 20.47
CA TYR A 165 7.95 1.11 19.04
C TYR A 165 9.07 1.97 18.45
N LEU A 166 9.59 2.96 19.20
CA LEU A 166 10.66 3.85 18.75
C LEU A 166 12.01 3.14 18.57
N THR A 167 12.22 2.05 19.32
CA THR A 167 13.44 1.23 19.28
C THR A 167 13.29 0.01 18.35
N THR A 168 12.20 -0.08 17.58
CA THR A 168 12.05 -1.15 16.59
C THR A 168 12.95 -0.91 15.38
N GLY A 169 13.46 -2.00 14.80
CA GLY A 169 14.32 -1.96 13.60
C GLY A 169 13.84 -1.02 12.48
N PRO A 170 12.55 -1.02 12.08
CA PRO A 170 12.05 -0.16 10.99
C PRO A 170 11.91 1.33 11.35
N VAL A 171 11.90 1.70 12.65
CA VAL A 171 11.78 3.11 13.05
C VAL A 171 13.15 3.79 13.14
N ILE A 172 14.20 3.01 13.40
CA ILE A 172 15.56 3.53 13.56
C ILE A 172 16.11 4.22 12.29
N PRO A 173 15.87 3.72 11.05
CA PRO A 173 16.22 4.43 9.83
C PRO A 173 15.63 5.85 9.75
N VAL A 174 14.44 6.09 10.29
CA VAL A 174 13.81 7.43 10.33
C VAL A 174 14.68 8.39 11.15
N ALA A 175 15.12 7.96 12.34
CA ALA A 175 16.02 8.74 13.18
C ALA A 175 17.41 8.94 12.51
N GLY A 176 17.93 7.91 11.84
CA GLY A 176 19.20 8.01 11.10
C GLY A 176 19.14 9.02 9.96
N VAL A 177 18.05 9.03 9.19
CA VAL A 177 17.83 10.00 8.11
C VAL A 177 17.66 11.43 8.66
N PHE A 178 17.02 11.59 9.83
CA PHE A 178 16.98 12.88 10.51
C PHE A 178 18.39 13.40 10.84
N ILE A 179 19.28 12.56 11.36
CA ILE A 179 20.68 12.93 11.62
C ILE A 179 21.38 13.33 10.31
N PHE A 180 21.18 12.58 9.21
CA PHE A 180 21.74 12.94 7.91
C PHE A 180 21.24 14.30 7.41
N LEU A 181 19.96 14.65 7.62
CA LEU A 181 19.43 15.96 7.27
C LEU A 181 20.05 17.08 8.11
N CYS A 182 20.24 16.88 9.42
CA CYS A 182 20.92 17.85 10.28
C CYS A 182 22.37 18.08 9.81
N VAL A 183 23.08 17.01 9.48
CA VAL A 183 24.44 17.10 8.91
C VAL A 183 24.40 17.83 7.56
N ALA A 184 23.43 17.56 6.70
CA ALA A 184 23.28 18.25 5.43
C ALA A 184 23.03 19.77 5.59
N GLU A 185 22.30 20.22 6.61
CA GLU A 185 22.16 21.65 6.93
C GLU A 185 23.49 22.26 7.37
N VAL A 186 24.26 21.58 8.23
CA VAL A 186 25.58 22.07 8.66
C VAL A 186 26.53 22.17 7.45
N LEU A 187 26.53 21.16 6.57
CA LEU A 187 27.36 21.12 5.36
C LEU A 187 27.01 22.21 4.34
N ARG A 188 25.80 22.78 4.42
CA ARG A 188 25.36 23.90 3.57
C ARG A 188 26.06 25.21 3.94
N HIS A 189 26.44 25.39 5.20
CA HIS A 189 27.23 26.55 5.60
C HIS A 189 28.62 26.53 4.95
N ASN A 190 29.25 27.71 4.85
CA ASN A 190 30.47 27.94 4.07
C ASN A 190 31.72 27.39 4.78
N ILE A 191 31.75 26.07 4.94
CA ILE A 191 32.78 25.28 5.61
C ILE A 191 33.81 24.80 4.59
N SER A 192 35.06 24.59 5.01
CA SER A 192 36.13 24.05 4.15
C SER A 192 35.76 22.66 3.57
N ALA A 193 36.16 22.37 2.33
CA ALA A 193 35.87 21.09 1.68
C ALA A 193 36.41 19.88 2.45
N ARG A 194 37.58 20.02 3.11
CA ARG A 194 38.15 18.97 3.97
C ARG A 194 37.26 18.68 5.17
N THR A 195 36.76 19.74 5.83
CA THR A 195 35.85 19.62 6.97
C THR A 195 34.49 19.06 6.57
N LYS A 196 34.02 19.34 5.34
CA LYS A 196 32.78 18.75 4.81
C LYS A 196 32.88 17.25 4.65
N VAL A 197 33.98 16.78 4.05
CA VAL A 197 34.22 15.33 3.88
C VAL A 197 34.42 14.66 5.24
N SER A 198 35.20 15.26 6.15
CA SER A 198 35.41 14.68 7.48
C SER A 198 34.11 14.59 8.29
N LEU A 199 33.24 15.60 8.22
CA LEU A 199 31.95 15.60 8.93
C LEU A 199 30.98 14.56 8.36
N ALA A 200 30.93 14.41 7.03
CA ALA A 200 30.08 13.40 6.38
C ALA A 200 30.55 11.96 6.68
N VAL A 201 31.87 11.72 6.68
CA VAL A 201 32.43 10.41 7.05
C VAL A 201 32.23 10.15 8.53
N ALA A 202 32.49 11.14 9.39
CA ALA A 202 32.29 11.00 10.83
C ALA A 202 30.82 10.73 11.20
N SER A 203 29.86 11.38 10.54
CA SER A 203 28.44 11.13 10.79
C SER A 203 28.00 9.75 10.31
N LEU A 204 28.51 9.27 9.17
CA LEU A 204 28.25 7.92 8.68
C LEU A 204 28.83 6.87 9.64
N VAL A 205 30.08 7.06 10.08
CA VAL A 205 30.74 6.17 11.04
C VAL A 205 30.00 6.17 12.38
N ALA A 206 29.59 7.34 12.88
CA ALA A 206 28.84 7.46 14.13
C ALA A 206 27.47 6.76 14.05
N LEU A 207 26.79 6.83 12.91
CA LEU A 207 25.52 6.14 12.69
C LEU A 207 25.68 4.63 12.65
N VAL A 208 26.67 4.14 11.89
CA VAL A 208 26.95 2.70 11.80
C VAL A 208 27.41 2.15 13.16
N ALA A 209 28.30 2.85 13.84
CA ALA A 209 28.75 2.47 15.18
C ALA A 209 27.60 2.52 16.20
N GLY A 210 26.77 3.57 16.17
CA GLY A 210 25.59 3.69 17.04
C GLY A 210 24.59 2.55 16.80
N PHE A 211 24.34 2.19 15.55
CA PHE A 211 23.52 1.03 15.19
C PHE A 211 24.10 -0.27 15.73
N VAL A 212 25.39 -0.54 15.50
CA VAL A 212 26.05 -1.77 15.98
C VAL A 212 26.03 -1.86 17.51
N VAL A 213 26.28 -0.75 18.20
CA VAL A 213 26.24 -0.70 19.68
C VAL A 213 24.82 -0.97 20.19
N MET A 214 23.79 -0.34 19.62
CA MET A 214 22.40 -0.61 20.03
C MET A 214 21.97 -2.05 19.71
N TRP A 215 22.51 -2.65 18.65
CA TRP A 215 22.28 -4.07 18.32
C TRP A 215 22.88 -4.99 19.37
N GLN A 216 24.16 -4.80 19.70
CA GLN A 216 24.86 -5.67 20.65
C GLN A 216 24.35 -5.51 22.09
N LEU A 217 23.92 -4.31 22.48
CA LEU A 217 23.33 -4.06 23.80
C LEU A 217 21.89 -4.58 23.93
N GLY A 218 21.30 -5.13 22.86
CA GLY A 218 19.94 -5.67 22.89
C GLY A 218 18.84 -4.63 23.02
N TYR A 219 19.15 -3.33 22.83
CA TYR A 219 18.16 -2.25 22.89
C TYR A 219 17.29 -2.18 21.63
N MET A 220 17.73 -2.79 20.52
CA MET A 220 16.90 -2.91 19.33
C MET A 220 15.95 -4.11 19.43
N ALA A 221 14.66 -3.82 19.42
CA ALA A 221 13.65 -4.86 19.25
C ALA A 221 13.77 -5.42 17.81
N GLY A 222 13.84 -6.75 17.72
CA GLY A 222 13.87 -7.44 16.44
C GLY A 222 12.65 -7.10 15.58
N ILE A 223 12.83 -7.19 14.26
CA ILE A 223 11.72 -7.08 13.32
C ILE A 223 10.78 -8.28 13.55
N ALA A 224 9.47 -8.04 13.72
CA ALA A 224 8.54 -9.14 13.97
C ALA A 224 8.62 -10.18 12.82
N GLY A 225 8.52 -11.47 13.17
CA GLY A 225 8.80 -12.59 12.26
C GLY A 225 8.05 -12.54 10.92
N LYS A 226 6.84 -11.97 10.88
CA LYS A 226 6.09 -11.82 9.62
C LYS A 226 6.68 -10.76 8.67
N PHE A 227 7.36 -9.73 9.17
CA PHE A 227 7.95 -8.69 8.31
C PHE A 227 9.31 -9.10 7.76
N ILE A 228 10.10 -9.87 8.52
CA ILE A 228 11.38 -10.39 8.02
C ILE A 228 11.18 -11.40 6.89
N THR A 229 10.08 -12.15 6.89
CA THR A 229 9.74 -13.07 5.77
C THR A 229 9.26 -12.34 4.52
N VAL A 230 8.90 -11.06 4.60
CA VAL A 230 8.66 -10.21 3.42
C VAL A 230 10.00 -9.79 2.81
N LEU A 231 10.97 -9.41 3.63
CA LEU A 231 12.33 -9.04 3.21
C LEU A 231 13.13 -10.25 2.70
N ASN A 232 12.94 -11.42 3.30
CA ASN A 232 13.56 -12.66 2.89
C ASN A 232 12.52 -13.79 2.87
N PRO A 233 11.93 -14.10 1.70
CA PRO A 233 10.87 -15.10 1.59
C PRO A 233 11.34 -16.53 1.92
N PHE A 234 12.65 -16.80 1.87
CA PHE A 234 13.20 -18.12 2.21
C PHE A 234 13.10 -18.44 3.70
N LEU A 235 12.94 -17.43 4.58
CA LEU A 235 12.78 -17.65 6.02
C LEU A 235 11.37 -18.11 6.40
N ARG A 236 10.40 -18.07 5.46
CA ARG A 236 9.01 -18.38 5.76
C ARG A 236 8.79 -19.85 6.12
N SER A 237 9.53 -20.76 5.47
CA SER A 237 9.46 -22.20 5.74
C SER A 237 9.98 -22.58 7.13
N ALA A 238 10.66 -21.66 7.83
CA ALA A 238 11.10 -21.88 9.20
C ALA A 238 9.97 -21.72 10.23
N THR A 239 8.83 -21.13 9.85
CA THR A 239 7.69 -20.94 10.77
C THR A 239 6.39 -21.40 10.11
N PRO A 240 5.96 -22.65 10.37
CA PRO A 240 4.78 -23.27 9.74
C PRO A 240 3.49 -22.44 9.90
N LEU A 241 3.29 -21.78 11.05
CA LEU A 241 2.12 -20.93 11.29
C LEU A 241 2.06 -19.69 10.38
N ILE A 242 3.22 -19.14 9.99
CA ILE A 242 3.26 -18.01 9.06
C ILE A 242 3.04 -18.51 7.63
N GLU A 243 3.57 -19.69 7.29
CA GLU A 243 3.44 -20.31 5.97
C GLU A 243 2.01 -20.83 5.68
N SER A 244 1.29 -21.30 6.69
CA SER A 244 -0.07 -21.84 6.54
C SER A 244 -1.08 -20.79 6.06
N VAL A 245 -0.83 -19.51 6.33
CA VAL A 245 -1.71 -18.40 5.89
C VAL A 245 -1.58 -18.22 4.38
N ALA A 246 -2.67 -18.48 3.64
CA ALA A 246 -2.71 -18.38 2.18
C ALA A 246 -2.25 -17.00 1.66
N GLU A 247 -2.56 -15.94 2.40
CA GLU A 247 -2.20 -14.56 2.05
C GLU A 247 -0.69 -14.26 2.16
N HIS A 248 0.05 -15.06 2.95
CA HIS A 248 1.50 -14.91 3.13
C HIS A 248 2.32 -15.58 2.03
N ARG A 249 1.68 -16.34 1.13
CA ARG A 249 2.38 -17.04 0.05
C ARG A 249 3.06 -16.07 -0.92
N VAL A 250 4.09 -16.58 -1.61
CA VAL A 250 4.76 -15.87 -2.70
C VAL A 250 3.78 -15.70 -3.87
N SER A 251 3.82 -14.55 -4.53
CA SER A 251 2.96 -14.28 -5.66
C SER A 251 3.41 -15.06 -6.90
N ALA A 252 2.54 -15.95 -7.39
CA ALA A 252 2.72 -16.54 -8.70
C ALA A 252 2.56 -15.49 -9.82
N TRP A 253 3.20 -15.73 -10.97
CA TRP A 253 3.05 -14.84 -12.14
C TRP A 253 1.57 -14.62 -12.53
N GLY A 254 0.74 -15.66 -12.40
CA GLY A 254 -0.70 -15.57 -12.63
C GLY A 254 -1.38 -14.47 -11.82
N ASN A 255 -1.05 -14.34 -10.53
CA ASN A 255 -1.62 -13.33 -9.64
C ASN A 255 -1.16 -11.92 -10.02
N ILE A 256 0.13 -11.76 -10.36
CA ILE A 256 0.69 -10.47 -10.80
C ILE A 256 0.06 -10.02 -12.11
N TYR A 257 -0.10 -10.94 -13.06
CA TYR A 257 -0.77 -10.63 -14.33
C TYR A 257 -2.28 -10.42 -14.17
N TYR A 258 -2.92 -11.10 -13.22
CA TYR A 258 -4.31 -10.84 -12.86
C TYR A 258 -4.50 -9.42 -12.30
N GLU A 259 -3.53 -8.91 -11.54
CA GLU A 259 -3.52 -7.52 -11.06
C GLU A 259 -3.26 -6.51 -12.19
N LEU A 260 -2.21 -6.73 -12.98
CA LEU A 260 -1.69 -5.75 -13.95
C LEU A 260 -2.39 -5.79 -15.33
N GLY A 261 -2.66 -7.01 -15.81
CA GLY A 261 -3.08 -7.29 -17.19
C GLY A 261 -2.15 -6.68 -18.24
N LEU A 262 -2.72 -6.27 -19.38
CA LEU A 262 -2.02 -5.48 -20.41
C LEU A 262 -1.49 -4.12 -19.89
N GLY A 263 -1.94 -3.68 -18.70
CA GLY A 263 -1.50 -2.45 -18.06
C GLY A 263 -0.01 -2.49 -17.68
N ILE A 264 0.59 -3.68 -17.63
CA ILE A 264 2.03 -3.85 -17.47
C ILE A 264 2.84 -3.08 -18.53
N LEU A 265 2.35 -3.00 -19.77
CA LEU A 265 3.00 -2.24 -20.84
C LEU A 265 3.08 -0.75 -20.50
N PHE A 266 1.98 -0.21 -19.99
CA PHE A 266 1.90 1.19 -19.57
C PHE A 266 2.70 1.43 -18.30
N PHE A 267 2.75 0.48 -17.37
CA PHE A 267 3.60 0.55 -16.18
C PHE A 267 5.09 0.63 -16.55
N LEU A 268 5.57 -0.24 -17.45
CA LEU A 268 6.95 -0.22 -17.93
C LEU A 268 7.28 1.10 -18.66
N ALA A 269 6.38 1.57 -19.53
CA ALA A 269 6.52 2.88 -20.16
C ALA A 269 6.54 4.02 -19.11
N GLY A 270 5.71 3.92 -18.08
CA GLY A 270 5.66 4.84 -16.95
C GLY A 270 6.96 4.93 -16.18
N LEU A 271 7.57 3.78 -15.86
CA LEU A 271 8.90 3.71 -15.26
C LEU A 271 9.93 4.45 -16.12
N TYR A 272 9.94 4.19 -17.43
CA TYR A 272 10.86 4.84 -18.36
C TYR A 272 10.70 6.37 -18.40
N PHE A 273 9.48 6.88 -18.57
CA PHE A 273 9.24 8.33 -18.64
C PHE A 273 9.53 9.04 -17.30
N THR A 274 9.24 8.36 -16.19
CA THR A 274 9.51 8.88 -14.84
C THR A 274 11.01 8.93 -14.57
N LEU A 275 11.77 7.92 -15.01
CA LEU A 275 13.23 7.87 -14.91
C LEU A 275 13.90 8.95 -15.76
N ARG A 276 13.36 9.23 -16.95
CA ARG A 276 13.90 10.26 -17.86
C ARG A 276 13.79 11.68 -17.30
N ASN A 277 12.77 11.94 -16.48
CA ASN A 277 12.54 13.24 -15.84
C ASN A 277 12.52 13.08 -14.32
N PRO A 278 13.67 12.92 -13.65
CA PRO A 278 13.71 12.63 -12.22
C PRO A 278 13.41 13.90 -11.41
N THR A 279 12.15 14.32 -11.30
CA THR A 279 11.71 15.34 -10.32
C THR A 279 11.62 14.70 -8.92
N ASN A 280 11.55 15.49 -7.84
CA ASN A 280 11.44 14.91 -6.49
C ASN A 280 10.19 14.02 -6.34
N ARG A 281 9.08 14.40 -6.97
CA ARG A 281 7.86 13.57 -7.05
C ARG A 281 8.09 12.27 -7.81
N ASN A 282 8.77 12.35 -8.95
CA ASN A 282 9.06 11.19 -9.79
C ASN A 282 10.05 10.23 -9.12
N VAL A 283 11.03 10.73 -8.38
CA VAL A 283 11.94 9.91 -7.56
C VAL A 283 11.16 9.17 -6.49
N PHE A 284 10.24 9.84 -5.79
CA PHE A 284 9.34 9.18 -4.83
C PHE A 284 8.52 8.07 -5.51
N LEU A 285 7.93 8.37 -6.68
CA LEU A 285 7.11 7.41 -7.42
C LEU A 285 7.90 6.17 -7.86
N LEU A 286 9.14 6.34 -8.31
CA LEU A 286 10.02 5.24 -8.69
C LEU A 286 10.36 4.35 -7.50
N LEU A 287 10.70 4.96 -6.35
CA LEU A 287 10.99 4.21 -5.13
C LEU A 287 9.74 3.48 -4.62
N PHE A 288 8.59 4.16 -4.62
CA PHE A 288 7.32 3.55 -4.23
C PHE A 288 6.98 2.38 -5.13
N GLY A 289 7.06 2.54 -6.46
CA GLY A 289 6.80 1.47 -7.42
C GLY A 289 7.76 0.29 -7.31
N ALA A 290 9.07 0.54 -7.18
CA ALA A 290 10.06 -0.53 -7.10
C ALA A 290 9.96 -1.34 -5.79
N THR A 291 9.85 -0.65 -4.65
CA THR A 291 9.77 -1.29 -3.33
C THR A 291 8.44 -2.02 -3.12
N SER A 292 7.32 -1.42 -3.50
CA SER A 292 6.01 -2.07 -3.41
C SER A 292 5.87 -3.25 -4.38
N LEU A 293 6.46 -3.18 -5.58
CA LEU A 293 6.51 -4.32 -6.50
C LEU A 293 7.29 -5.49 -5.89
N TYR A 294 8.46 -5.23 -5.31
CA TYR A 294 9.23 -6.26 -4.63
C TYR A 294 8.43 -6.92 -3.50
N PHE A 295 7.80 -6.13 -2.64
CA PHE A 295 6.96 -6.65 -1.55
C PHE A 295 5.73 -7.42 -2.05
N ALA A 296 5.07 -6.95 -3.10
CA ALA A 296 3.96 -7.65 -3.73
C ALA A 296 4.39 -8.98 -4.37
N THR A 297 5.62 -9.09 -4.87
CA THR A 297 6.15 -10.36 -5.38
C THR A 297 6.46 -11.35 -4.25
N SER A 298 6.95 -10.85 -3.11
CA SER A 298 7.31 -11.66 -1.93
C SER A 298 6.08 -12.19 -1.17
N MET A 299 5.00 -11.41 -1.13
CA MET A 299 3.77 -11.73 -0.38
C MET A 299 2.52 -11.23 -1.13
N VAL A 300 1.58 -12.15 -1.42
CA VAL A 300 0.34 -11.86 -2.19
C VAL A 300 -0.50 -10.75 -1.56
N ARG A 301 -0.63 -10.72 -0.22
CA ARG A 301 -1.39 -9.67 0.50
C ARG A 301 -0.94 -8.25 0.16
N LEU A 302 0.34 -8.05 -0.15
CA LEU A 302 0.93 -6.73 -0.37
C LEU A 302 0.68 -6.17 -1.77
N LEU A 303 0.01 -6.91 -2.66
CA LEU A 303 -0.48 -6.38 -3.94
C LEU A 303 -1.36 -5.12 -3.74
N VAL A 304 -2.08 -5.04 -2.63
CA VAL A 304 -2.93 -3.89 -2.29
C VAL A 304 -2.12 -2.59 -2.10
N ILE A 305 -0.87 -2.68 -1.62
CA ILE A 305 0.03 -1.52 -1.47
C ILE A 305 0.65 -1.15 -2.83
N PHE A 306 0.86 -2.14 -3.69
CA PHE A 306 1.38 -1.93 -5.04
C PHE A 306 0.33 -1.33 -5.98
N ALA A 307 -0.96 -1.60 -5.80
CA ALA A 307 -2.02 -1.12 -6.68
C ALA A 307 -2.00 0.41 -6.91
N PRO A 308 -1.91 1.28 -5.89
CA PRO A 308 -1.79 2.72 -6.12
C PRO A 308 -0.49 3.14 -6.83
N ALA A 309 0.63 2.46 -6.55
CA ALA A 309 1.90 2.73 -7.23
C ALA A 309 1.81 2.38 -8.72
N PHE A 310 1.22 1.23 -9.02
CA PHE A 310 0.92 0.79 -10.38
C PHE A 310 0.00 1.79 -11.09
N SER A 311 -1.11 2.21 -10.47
CA SER A 311 -2.05 3.16 -11.06
C SER A 311 -1.39 4.48 -11.47
N LEU A 312 -0.53 5.03 -10.60
CA LEU A 312 0.20 6.28 -10.88
C LEU A 312 1.23 6.11 -12.01
N LEU A 313 2.00 5.03 -11.99
CA LEU A 313 3.01 4.76 -13.02
C LEU A 313 2.38 4.43 -14.38
N ALA A 314 1.34 3.60 -14.41
CA ALA A 314 0.60 3.29 -15.63
C ALA A 314 -0.03 4.55 -16.25
N ALA A 315 -0.63 5.42 -15.43
CA ALA A 315 -1.18 6.70 -15.88
C ALA A 315 -0.11 7.63 -16.48
N MET A 316 1.07 7.70 -15.85
CA MET A 316 2.22 8.44 -16.38
C MET A 316 2.71 7.85 -17.72
N GLY A 317 2.73 6.52 -17.85
CA GLY A 317 3.12 5.82 -19.06
C GLY A 317 2.19 6.12 -20.23
N ILE A 318 0.88 6.05 -20.01
CA ILE A 318 -0.12 6.38 -21.03
C ILE A 318 0.04 7.82 -21.50
N LEU A 319 0.13 8.78 -20.58
CA LEU A 319 0.28 10.17 -20.98
C LEU A 319 1.62 10.40 -21.70
N GLY A 320 2.69 9.74 -21.26
CA GLY A 320 4.00 9.79 -21.91
C GLY A 320 3.95 9.28 -23.37
N ILE A 321 3.24 8.18 -23.62
CA ILE A 321 3.03 7.62 -24.96
C ILE A 321 2.12 8.53 -25.80
N LEU A 322 1.03 9.04 -25.23
CA LEU A 322 0.01 9.80 -25.97
C LEU A 322 0.42 11.26 -26.26
N LYS A 323 1.32 11.84 -25.46
CA LYS A 323 1.69 13.27 -25.56
C LYS A 323 2.20 13.69 -26.95
N PRO A 324 3.11 12.94 -27.62
CA PRO A 324 3.55 13.27 -28.98
C PRO A 324 2.40 13.23 -30.00
N PHE A 325 1.54 12.20 -29.93
CA PHE A 325 0.42 12.05 -30.85
C PHE A 325 -0.63 13.15 -30.68
N TYR A 326 -0.94 13.51 -29.43
CA TYR A 326 -1.86 14.59 -29.13
C TYR A 326 -1.36 15.96 -29.63
N ALA A 327 -0.05 16.22 -29.49
CA ALA A 327 0.55 17.45 -30.01
C ALA A 327 0.41 17.55 -31.54
N LEU A 328 0.67 16.45 -32.24
CA LEU A 328 0.52 16.37 -33.71
C LEU A 328 -0.93 16.56 -34.18
N LEU A 329 -1.91 16.11 -33.41
CA LEU A 329 -3.33 16.32 -33.69
C LEU A 329 -3.78 17.78 -33.49
N ARG A 330 -3.21 18.47 -32.49
CA ARG A 330 -3.53 19.87 -32.18
C ARG A 330 -2.89 20.88 -33.12
N GLU A 331 -1.77 20.55 -33.77
CA GLU A 331 -1.16 21.44 -34.75
C GLU A 331 -2.13 21.68 -35.93
N ALA A 332 -2.44 22.96 -36.20
CA ALA A 332 -3.19 23.36 -37.39
C ALA A 332 -2.46 22.81 -38.65
N PRO A 333 -3.18 22.34 -39.68
CA PRO A 333 -2.54 21.83 -40.88
C PRO A 333 -1.70 22.94 -41.52
N GLN A 334 -0.37 22.91 -41.31
CA GLN A 334 0.52 23.78 -42.05
C GLN A 334 0.61 23.25 -43.48
N ILE A 335 0.19 24.08 -44.43
CA ILE A 335 0.29 23.85 -45.87
C ILE A 335 1.73 23.40 -46.16
N ALA A 336 1.86 22.21 -46.75
CA ALA A 336 3.14 21.53 -46.90
C ALA A 336 4.10 22.29 -47.83
N ILE A 337 4.98 23.12 -47.28
CA ILE A 337 6.15 23.61 -48.01
C ILE A 337 7.13 22.43 -48.13
N LYS A 338 7.29 21.93 -49.36
CA LYS A 338 8.19 20.83 -49.73
C LYS A 338 9.63 21.23 -49.48
N SER A 339 10.22 20.79 -48.37
CA SER A 339 11.67 20.83 -48.15
C SER A 339 12.26 19.42 -48.30
N LYS A 340 13.28 19.31 -49.16
CA LYS A 340 13.92 18.08 -49.70
C LYS A 340 14.71 17.24 -48.68
N ARG A 341 14.64 17.53 -47.37
CA ARG A 341 15.22 16.70 -46.31
C ARG A 341 14.18 16.53 -45.20
N ARG A 342 13.45 15.42 -45.18
CA ARG A 342 12.53 15.10 -44.08
C ARG A 342 12.78 13.68 -43.57
N ILE A 343 13.22 13.61 -42.32
CA ILE A 343 12.84 12.54 -41.39
C ILE A 343 11.32 12.36 -41.54
N ALA A 344 10.86 11.13 -41.80
CA ALA A 344 9.44 10.83 -42.04
C ALA A 344 8.58 11.42 -40.93
N ARG A 345 7.83 12.49 -41.23
CA ARG A 345 6.90 13.10 -40.27
C ARG A 345 5.66 12.22 -40.22
N VAL A 346 5.37 11.69 -39.04
CA VAL A 346 4.17 10.89 -38.74
C VAL A 346 2.93 11.71 -39.14
N SER A 347 2.10 11.18 -40.05
CA SER A 347 0.87 11.86 -40.48
C SER A 347 -0.16 11.91 -39.34
N LYS A 348 -1.15 12.82 -39.44
CA LYS A 348 -2.24 12.94 -38.47
C LYS A 348 -3.05 11.63 -38.33
N GLU A 349 -3.16 10.87 -39.40
CA GLU A 349 -3.84 9.56 -39.44
C GLU A 349 -3.13 8.54 -38.55
N TYR A 350 -1.80 8.44 -38.62
CA TYR A 350 -1.02 7.56 -37.75
C TYR A 350 -1.11 7.95 -36.27
N SER A 351 -1.25 9.24 -35.97
CA SER A 351 -1.48 9.71 -34.59
C SER A 351 -2.86 9.30 -34.07
N GLY A 352 -3.90 9.36 -34.92
CA GLY A 352 -5.23 8.86 -34.60
C GLY A 352 -5.24 7.34 -34.36
N VAL A 353 -4.55 6.58 -35.21
CA VAL A 353 -4.42 5.11 -35.06
C VAL A 353 -3.71 4.75 -33.76
N ALA A 354 -2.64 5.46 -33.37
CA ALA A 354 -1.94 5.20 -32.12
C ALA A 354 -2.83 5.45 -30.88
N ILE A 355 -3.61 6.54 -30.88
CA ILE A 355 -4.57 6.81 -29.79
C ILE A 355 -5.65 5.73 -29.75
N PHE A 356 -6.19 5.35 -30.91
CA PHE A 356 -7.18 4.29 -31.02
C PHE A 356 -6.65 2.95 -30.53
N LEU A 357 -5.40 2.61 -30.83
CA LEU A 357 -4.75 1.38 -30.36
C LEU A 357 -4.56 1.39 -28.84
N VAL A 358 -4.11 2.51 -28.25
CA VAL A 358 -4.02 2.64 -26.79
C VAL A 358 -5.40 2.52 -26.15
N PHE A 359 -6.43 3.15 -26.73
CA PHE A 359 -7.81 3.01 -26.27
C PHE A 359 -8.28 1.55 -26.35
N MET A 360 -8.04 0.86 -27.48
CA MET A 360 -8.42 -0.53 -27.65
C MET A 360 -7.72 -1.44 -26.64
N LEU A 361 -6.42 -1.26 -26.40
CA LEU A 361 -5.67 -2.04 -25.39
C LEU A 361 -6.21 -1.82 -23.96
N LEU A 362 -6.55 -0.57 -23.62
CA LEU A 362 -7.16 -0.25 -22.32
C LEU A 362 -8.56 -0.85 -22.20
N PHE A 363 -9.36 -0.73 -23.26
CA PHE A 363 -10.70 -1.29 -23.30
C PHE A 363 -10.67 -2.81 -23.18
N THR A 364 -9.77 -3.49 -23.89
CA THR A 364 -9.56 -4.93 -23.73
C THR A 364 -9.11 -5.26 -22.30
N ASN A 365 -8.13 -4.54 -21.75
CA ASN A 365 -7.67 -4.80 -20.38
C ASN A 365 -8.79 -4.74 -19.34
N LEU A 366 -9.60 -3.68 -19.39
CA LEU A 366 -10.58 -3.36 -18.35
C LEU A 366 -11.93 -4.04 -18.59
N ALA A 367 -12.40 -4.09 -19.83
CA ALA A 367 -13.74 -4.58 -20.19
C ALA A 367 -13.77 -6.05 -20.62
N PHE A 368 -12.66 -6.59 -21.14
CA PHE A 368 -12.62 -7.96 -21.66
C PHE A 368 -11.40 -8.71 -21.14
N SER A 369 -11.52 -9.30 -19.95
CA SER A 369 -10.47 -10.18 -19.45
C SER A 369 -10.64 -11.58 -20.03
N PRO A 370 -9.73 -12.06 -20.91
CA PRO A 370 -9.83 -13.40 -21.50
C PRO A 370 -9.76 -14.51 -20.45
N GLN A 371 -9.19 -14.19 -19.28
CA GLN A 371 -8.94 -15.13 -18.19
C GLN A 371 -10.20 -15.52 -17.41
N ASN A 372 -11.25 -14.69 -17.48
CA ASN A 372 -12.51 -14.92 -16.75
C ASN A 372 -13.67 -15.22 -17.73
N GLY A 373 -13.37 -15.86 -18.87
CA GLY A 373 -14.41 -16.17 -19.87
C GLY A 373 -15.06 -14.93 -20.51
N GLY A 374 -14.39 -13.78 -20.49
CA GLY A 374 -14.90 -12.51 -21.03
C GLY A 374 -15.48 -11.55 -19.99
N MET A 375 -15.64 -11.96 -18.72
CA MET A 375 -16.10 -11.05 -17.66
C MET A 375 -14.97 -10.11 -17.18
N PRO A 376 -15.23 -8.81 -16.99
CA PRO A 376 -14.29 -7.90 -16.33
C PRO A 376 -13.81 -8.43 -14.97
N ARG A 377 -12.50 -8.33 -14.72
CA ARG A 377 -11.87 -8.75 -13.43
C ARG A 377 -12.49 -8.07 -12.22
N VAL A 378 -12.92 -6.82 -12.44
CA VAL A 378 -13.59 -5.94 -11.48
C VAL A 378 -14.84 -6.59 -10.92
N TYR A 379 -15.70 -7.17 -11.78
CA TYR A 379 -16.94 -7.78 -11.32
C TYR A 379 -16.70 -9.08 -10.56
N GLY A 380 -15.73 -9.89 -11.00
CA GLY A 380 -15.37 -11.11 -10.28
C GLY A 380 -14.89 -10.87 -8.86
N GLN A 381 -14.17 -9.75 -8.61
CA GLN A 381 -13.70 -9.40 -7.26
C GLN A 381 -14.72 -8.61 -6.45
N ALA A 382 -15.49 -7.70 -7.08
CA ALA A 382 -16.47 -6.88 -6.38
C ALA A 382 -17.67 -7.70 -5.89
N TYR A 383 -18.05 -8.75 -6.62
CA TYR A 383 -19.16 -9.64 -6.27
C TYR A 383 -18.70 -10.97 -5.67
N ALA A 384 -17.42 -11.08 -5.30
CA ALA A 384 -16.95 -12.25 -4.57
C ALA A 384 -17.65 -12.31 -3.20
N PRO A 385 -18.26 -13.45 -2.83
CA PRO A 385 -18.88 -13.59 -1.52
C PRO A 385 -17.83 -13.45 -0.41
N ILE A 386 -18.24 -12.90 0.73
CA ILE A 386 -17.38 -12.81 1.92
C ILE A 386 -17.05 -14.21 2.45
N THR A 387 -15.94 -14.33 3.19
CA THR A 387 -15.35 -15.62 3.56
C THR A 387 -16.31 -16.57 4.27
N ILE A 388 -17.16 -16.08 5.18
CA ILE A 388 -18.14 -16.93 5.88
C ILE A 388 -19.21 -17.49 4.92
N SER A 389 -19.69 -16.67 3.99
CA SER A 389 -20.71 -17.06 3.00
C SER A 389 -20.11 -17.85 1.83
N ALA A 390 -18.78 -17.89 1.72
CA ALA A 390 -18.05 -18.70 0.77
C ALA A 390 -17.48 -19.99 1.39
N ALA A 391 -17.77 -20.25 2.68
CA ALA A 391 -17.15 -21.32 3.47
C ALA A 391 -15.60 -21.33 3.41
N SER A 392 -14.99 -20.15 3.27
CA SER A 392 -13.55 -19.96 3.03
C SER A 392 -12.98 -20.66 1.80
N LEU A 393 -13.83 -21.09 0.86
CA LEU A 393 -13.40 -21.68 -0.39
C LEU A 393 -13.07 -20.56 -1.39
N PRO A 394 -11.95 -20.67 -2.13
CA PRO A 394 -11.67 -19.75 -3.23
C PRO A 394 -12.73 -19.97 -4.32
N VAL A 395 -13.67 -19.02 -4.41
CA VAL A 395 -14.82 -19.11 -5.31
C VAL A 395 -14.35 -18.96 -6.76
N GLY A 396 -14.03 -20.09 -7.36
CA GLY A 396 -13.72 -20.27 -8.77
C GLY A 396 -14.52 -21.45 -9.30
N GLY A 397 -15.84 -21.29 -9.40
CA GLY A 397 -16.74 -22.29 -9.98
C GLY A 397 -18.04 -22.44 -9.21
N ASP A 398 -19.18 -22.29 -9.91
CA ASP A 398 -20.50 -22.85 -9.62
C ASP A 398 -21.20 -22.61 -8.26
N LEU A 399 -20.69 -21.77 -7.36
CA LEU A 399 -21.51 -21.25 -6.26
C LEU A 399 -22.47 -20.19 -6.81
N SER A 400 -23.62 -20.63 -7.32
CA SER A 400 -24.75 -19.75 -7.67
C SER A 400 -25.37 -19.11 -6.43
N GLU A 401 -25.18 -19.72 -5.26
CA GLU A 401 -25.68 -19.26 -3.97
C GLU A 401 -24.58 -19.33 -2.90
N PRO A 402 -24.58 -18.41 -1.91
CA PRO A 402 -23.65 -18.47 -0.80
C PRO A 402 -23.88 -19.72 0.07
N ALA A 403 -22.81 -20.30 0.60
CA ALA A 403 -22.86 -21.39 1.57
C ALA A 403 -23.56 -20.91 2.85
N GLN A 404 -24.68 -21.55 3.20
CA GLN A 404 -25.51 -21.19 4.35
C GLN A 404 -25.12 -21.95 5.62
N GLU A 405 -24.40 -23.07 5.48
CA GLU A 405 -24.11 -24.02 6.56
C GLU A 405 -23.37 -23.37 7.73
N TRP A 406 -22.42 -22.47 7.44
CA TRP A 406 -21.72 -21.72 8.49
C TRP A 406 -22.64 -20.75 9.22
N LEU A 407 -23.54 -20.08 8.50
CA LEU A 407 -24.50 -19.13 9.07
C LEU A 407 -25.54 -19.84 9.93
N ASP A 408 -26.04 -20.98 9.45
CA ASP A 408 -26.98 -21.83 10.19
C ASP A 408 -26.33 -22.39 11.45
N MET A 409 -25.07 -22.84 11.37
CA MET A 409 -24.34 -23.35 12.52
C MET A 409 -24.12 -22.26 13.58
N VAL A 410 -23.63 -21.07 13.20
CA VAL A 410 -23.44 -20.00 14.20
C VAL A 410 -24.78 -19.55 14.80
N SER A 411 -25.85 -19.48 13.99
CA SER A 411 -27.19 -19.19 14.49
C SER A 411 -27.69 -20.27 15.47
N TRP A 412 -27.43 -21.55 15.16
CA TRP A 412 -27.76 -22.65 16.06
C TRP A 412 -26.99 -22.53 17.38
N THR A 413 -25.68 -22.26 17.34
CA THR A 413 -24.88 -22.10 18.56
C THR A 413 -25.38 -20.95 19.43
N GLN A 414 -25.71 -19.81 18.80
CA GLN A 414 -26.21 -18.63 19.50
C GLN A 414 -27.56 -18.89 20.20
N ASN A 415 -28.44 -19.69 19.58
CA ASN A 415 -29.78 -19.95 20.08
C ASN A 415 -29.86 -21.13 21.05
N ASN A 416 -28.91 -22.08 20.99
CA ASN A 416 -28.99 -23.35 21.73
C ASN A 416 -27.90 -23.52 22.80
N LEU A 417 -26.79 -22.77 22.74
CA LEU A 417 -25.69 -22.88 23.70
C LEU A 417 -25.62 -21.67 24.63
N GLN A 418 -25.02 -21.87 25.80
CA GLN A 418 -24.69 -20.77 26.72
C GLN A 418 -23.40 -20.10 26.27
N SER A 419 -23.23 -18.81 26.57
CA SER A 419 -22.00 -18.08 26.20
C SER A 419 -20.74 -18.58 26.90
N THR A 420 -20.90 -19.24 28.04
CA THR A 420 -19.84 -19.92 28.80
C THR A 420 -19.47 -21.28 28.23
N THR A 421 -20.24 -21.81 27.27
CA THR A 421 -19.90 -23.07 26.59
C THR A 421 -18.63 -22.86 25.77
N VAL A 422 -17.63 -23.69 26.04
CA VAL A 422 -16.35 -23.67 25.33
C VAL A 422 -16.44 -24.56 24.10
N VAL A 423 -16.20 -23.97 22.93
CA VAL A 423 -16.19 -24.67 21.64
C VAL A 423 -14.75 -24.79 21.17
N CYS A 424 -14.31 -26.04 20.94
CA CYS A 424 -13.02 -26.34 20.32
C CYS A 424 -13.18 -26.36 18.80
N ALA A 425 -12.46 -25.48 18.11
CA ALA A 425 -12.43 -25.41 16.65
C ALA A 425 -11.04 -24.98 16.19
N TRP A 426 -10.76 -25.16 14.90
CA TRP A 426 -9.55 -24.61 14.30
C TRP A 426 -9.53 -23.08 14.39
N TRP A 427 -8.34 -22.50 14.50
CA TRP A 427 -8.14 -21.09 14.85
C TRP A 427 -8.76 -20.11 13.84
N ASP A 428 -8.87 -20.51 12.57
CA ASP A 428 -9.48 -19.71 11.50
C ASP A 428 -10.90 -19.20 11.86
N TYR A 429 -11.68 -20.03 12.56
CA TYR A 429 -13.11 -19.83 12.80
C TYR A 429 -13.44 -19.17 14.15
N GLY A 430 -12.44 -18.90 14.99
CA GLY A 430 -12.69 -18.44 16.36
C GLY A 430 -13.44 -17.11 16.47
N TYR A 431 -13.28 -16.20 15.51
CA TYR A 431 -14.06 -14.96 15.46
C TYR A 431 -15.52 -15.20 15.05
N TRP A 432 -15.80 -16.18 14.19
CA TRP A 432 -17.18 -16.49 13.80
C TRP A 432 -17.95 -17.07 14.99
N LEU A 433 -17.32 -17.98 15.73
CA LEU A 433 -17.89 -18.58 16.93
C LEU A 433 -18.10 -17.57 18.06
N SER A 434 -17.12 -16.72 18.33
CA SER A 434 -17.22 -15.75 19.43
C SER A 434 -18.15 -14.58 19.13
N ILE A 435 -18.14 -14.04 17.91
CA ILE A 435 -18.93 -12.85 17.56
C ILE A 435 -20.34 -13.21 17.10
N LEU A 436 -20.51 -14.18 16.19
CA LEU A 436 -21.82 -14.56 15.66
C LEU A 436 -22.46 -15.68 16.48
N GLY A 437 -21.66 -16.68 16.86
CA GLY A 437 -22.13 -17.81 17.67
C GLY A 437 -22.34 -17.49 19.15
N ASN A 438 -21.80 -16.38 19.65
CA ASN A 438 -21.85 -15.97 21.07
C ASN A 438 -21.39 -17.08 22.04
N VAL A 439 -20.35 -17.82 21.67
CA VAL A 439 -19.74 -18.89 22.49
C VAL A 439 -18.26 -18.63 22.75
N THR A 440 -17.70 -19.27 23.76
CA THR A 440 -16.27 -19.13 24.08
C THR A 440 -15.43 -20.01 23.15
N SER A 441 -14.53 -19.43 22.35
CA SER A 441 -13.62 -20.19 21.48
C SER A 441 -12.26 -20.45 22.17
N LEU A 442 -11.68 -21.64 21.99
CA LEU A 442 -10.35 -21.99 22.53
C LEU A 442 -9.17 -21.35 21.80
N ALA A 443 -9.34 -21.00 20.52
CA ALA A 443 -8.36 -20.26 19.74
C ALA A 443 -9.07 -19.33 18.75
N ASP A 444 -8.35 -18.33 18.25
CA ASP A 444 -8.88 -17.35 17.32
C ASP A 444 -7.88 -16.97 16.21
N ASN A 445 -8.37 -16.18 15.27
CA ASN A 445 -7.62 -15.71 14.11
C ASN A 445 -6.51 -14.71 14.48
N GLY A 446 -6.43 -14.29 15.75
CA GLY A 446 -5.34 -13.45 16.27
C GLY A 446 -4.03 -14.21 16.39
N THR A 447 -4.06 -15.54 16.55
CA THR A 447 -2.86 -16.42 16.64
C THR A 447 -1.82 -15.99 17.68
N THR A 448 -2.27 -15.37 18.77
CA THR A 448 -1.38 -14.77 19.79
C THR A 448 -0.62 -15.82 20.62
N ASN A 449 -1.22 -16.99 20.84
CA ASN A 449 -0.62 -18.10 21.58
C ASN A 449 -0.47 -19.33 20.68
N GLY A 450 0.75 -19.54 20.14
CA GLY A 450 1.05 -20.67 19.25
C GLY A 450 0.94 -22.03 19.93
N THR A 451 1.28 -22.15 21.22
CA THR A 451 1.20 -23.41 21.98
C THR A 451 -0.25 -23.86 22.15
N GLN A 452 -1.19 -22.94 22.32
CA GLN A 452 -2.62 -23.28 22.37
C GLN A 452 -3.10 -23.84 21.02
N ILE A 453 -2.64 -23.27 19.90
CA ILE A 453 -2.98 -23.76 18.56
C ILE A 453 -2.35 -25.14 18.31
N GLU A 454 -1.11 -25.34 18.77
CA GLU A 454 -0.43 -26.64 18.71
C GLU A 454 -1.21 -27.72 19.46
N ASN A 455 -1.71 -27.41 20.67
CA ASN A 455 -2.55 -28.34 21.44
C ASN A 455 -3.86 -28.68 20.70
N ILE A 456 -4.51 -27.69 20.09
CA ILE A 456 -5.72 -27.93 19.27
C ILE A 456 -5.39 -28.77 18.05
N GLY A 457 -4.24 -28.53 17.40
CA GLY A 457 -3.75 -29.36 16.31
C GLY A 457 -3.51 -30.80 16.76
N PHE A 458 -2.94 -31.01 17.95
CA PHE A 458 -2.75 -32.33 18.53
C PHE A 458 -4.08 -33.04 18.77
N ILE A 459 -5.08 -32.38 19.37
CA ILE A 459 -6.44 -32.88 19.56
C ILE A 459 -7.04 -33.41 18.24
N PHE A 460 -6.92 -32.65 17.14
CA PHE A 460 -7.49 -33.07 15.85
C PHE A 460 -6.74 -34.21 15.14
N MET A 461 -5.48 -34.47 15.51
CA MET A 461 -4.64 -35.47 14.85
C MET A 461 -4.39 -36.71 15.71
N ALA A 462 -4.63 -36.63 17.01
CA ALA A 462 -4.40 -37.71 17.96
C ALA A 462 -5.58 -38.70 18.00
N PRO A 463 -5.33 -39.96 18.39
CA PRO A 463 -6.42 -40.90 18.72
C PRO A 463 -7.31 -40.37 19.83
N GLU A 464 -8.58 -40.78 19.85
CA GLU A 464 -9.62 -40.30 20.79
C GLU A 464 -9.21 -40.34 22.28
N GLN A 465 -8.39 -41.30 22.69
CA GLN A 465 -7.94 -41.41 24.08
C GLN A 465 -6.84 -40.40 24.48
N GLN A 466 -6.13 -39.86 23.49
CA GLN A 466 -5.04 -38.91 23.65
C GLN A 466 -5.49 -37.47 23.37
N SER A 467 -6.49 -37.32 22.49
CA SER A 467 -7.25 -36.08 22.31
C SER A 467 -8.10 -35.76 23.52
#